data_AF-A0A6A5U3E8-F1
#
_entry.id   AF-A0A6A5U3E8-F1
#
_cell.length_a   1.000
_cell.length_b   1.000
_cell.length_c   1.000
_cell.angle_alpha   90.00
_cell.angle_beta   90.00
_cell.angle_gamma   90.00
#
_symmetry.space_group_name_H-M   'P 1'
#
loop_
_entity.id
_entity.type
_entity.pdbx_description
1 polymer ?
#
loop_
_entity_poly.entity_id
_entity_poly.type
_entity_poly.pdbx_seq_one_letter_code
_entity_poly.pdbx_strand_id
1 'polypeptide(L)'
;MAKRKLTPVLAVTAILFFFLLYSTHKARDTWRGLPRPLELEEQFQAPEPNATGGHLRDPDFANWNPKPNFTPGTPMPAGHNYSTTLIIAKVKDEDTKWMEEHLPKDVNLDIWVADDPTAPLHPPKNKGHEVMIYLSWIIDNYDDLPDVAVFLHAHQHTWHNDDLLGHDASQMIQRLNRARVWREGYINMRCSWFPGCPEWMHPHETKWDGNKQEQTHLAKSWSELFPFDPVPEVLAQPCSAQFALSRERILAKPHAQYMWYRDWLFSTKFPDSLSGRVWEYVWQFVFTGHHVFCPEEHVCFCDQYGSCFGGAQEYKDFKQVKQELHDREHDLRNWENKGKAIKEAQQEGRFEEAQQMEKPEWGKDDELKKEIDRLRPIVDKLKEEAIERGNDPRNRAKELGREWREGDGF
;
A
#
# COMPACT_ATOMS: atom_id res chain seq x y z
N MET A 1 -32.74 -13.35 74.98
CA MET A 1 -33.63 -13.77 73.88
C MET A 1 -33.90 -12.57 73.00
N ALA A 2 -33.21 -12.46 71.85
CA ALA A 2 -33.29 -11.29 70.97
C ALA A 2 -34.26 -11.54 69.82
N LYS A 3 -35.48 -10.98 69.92
CA LYS A 3 -36.34 -10.70 68.77
C LYS A 3 -36.00 -9.31 68.27
N ARG A 4 -35.40 -9.19 67.09
CA ARG A 4 -35.47 -8.03 66.14
C ARG A 4 -34.24 -8.02 65.22
N LYS A 5 -34.30 -8.72 64.08
CA LYS A 5 -33.60 -8.39 62.80
C LYS A 5 -34.19 -9.12 61.57
N LEU A 6 -35.42 -9.65 61.61
CA LEU A 6 -35.97 -10.40 60.45
C LEU A 6 -36.70 -9.53 59.42
N THR A 7 -37.20 -8.35 59.83
CA THR A 7 -38.00 -7.47 58.98
C THR A 7 -37.28 -6.87 57.76
N PRO A 8 -36.01 -6.40 57.85
CA PRO A 8 -35.33 -5.83 56.68
C PRO A 8 -34.93 -6.91 55.65
N VAL A 9 -34.64 -8.13 56.09
CA VAL A 9 -34.26 -9.24 55.19
C VAL A 9 -35.44 -9.67 54.32
N LEU A 10 -36.64 -9.76 54.91
CA LEU A 10 -37.87 -10.10 54.19
C LEU A 10 -38.27 -9.03 53.16
N ALA A 11 -38.01 -7.76 53.43
CA ALA A 11 -38.28 -6.68 52.49
C ALA A 11 -37.34 -6.73 51.28
N VAL A 12 -36.06 -7.00 51.50
CA VAL A 12 -35.06 -7.12 50.42
C VAL A 12 -35.32 -8.35 49.55
N THR A 13 -35.70 -9.49 50.14
CA THR A 13 -36.04 -10.68 49.36
C THR A 13 -37.32 -10.51 48.55
N ALA A 14 -38.32 -9.81 49.07
CA ALA A 14 -39.53 -9.47 48.31
C ALA A 14 -39.21 -8.56 47.11
N ILE A 15 -38.38 -7.53 47.29
CA ILE A 15 -37.99 -6.62 46.20
C ILE A 15 -37.21 -7.37 45.11
N LEU A 16 -36.25 -8.23 45.50
CA LEU A 16 -35.51 -9.05 44.54
C LEU A 16 -36.42 -10.03 43.79
N PHE A 17 -37.40 -10.62 44.46
CA PHE A 17 -38.38 -11.51 43.84
C PHE A 17 -39.27 -10.77 42.83
N PHE A 18 -39.76 -9.58 43.16
CA PHE A 18 -40.53 -8.76 42.22
C PHE A 18 -39.68 -8.25 41.05
N PHE A 19 -38.40 -7.94 41.27
CA PHE A 19 -37.48 -7.54 40.20
C PHE A 19 -37.17 -8.70 39.24
N LEU A 20 -37.02 -9.93 39.76
CA LEU A 20 -36.88 -11.15 38.95
C LEU A 20 -38.15 -11.46 38.15
N LEU A 21 -39.33 -11.35 38.76
CA LEU A 21 -40.60 -11.52 38.05
C LEU A 21 -40.80 -10.47 36.96
N TYR A 22 -40.46 -9.20 37.21
CA TYR A 22 -40.54 -8.15 36.22
C TYR A 22 -39.54 -8.33 35.07
N SER A 23 -38.30 -8.73 35.39
CA SER A 23 -37.25 -9.07 34.41
C SER A 23 -37.68 -10.22 33.50
N THR A 24 -38.20 -11.31 34.08
CA THR A 24 -38.68 -12.47 33.32
C THR A 24 -39.91 -12.15 32.48
N HIS A 25 -40.82 -11.29 32.96
CA HIS A 25 -41.96 -10.84 32.16
C HIS A 25 -41.52 -9.99 30.97
N LYS A 26 -40.64 -9.00 31.20
CA LYS A 26 -40.09 -8.17 30.12
C LYS A 26 -39.34 -9.00 29.09
N ALA A 27 -38.47 -9.91 29.53
CA ALA A 27 -37.78 -10.83 28.64
C ALA A 27 -38.78 -11.60 27.77
N ARG A 28 -39.83 -12.17 28.38
CA ARG A 28 -40.87 -12.94 27.68
C ARG A 28 -41.67 -12.11 26.67
N ASP A 29 -41.88 -10.82 26.93
CA ASP A 29 -42.51 -9.90 25.98
C ASP A 29 -41.56 -9.49 24.85
N THR A 30 -40.24 -9.37 25.09
CA THR A 30 -39.24 -9.19 24.01
C THR A 30 -39.17 -10.39 23.08
N TRP A 31 -39.31 -11.62 23.60
CA TRP A 31 -39.34 -12.85 22.79
C TRP A 31 -40.60 -12.99 21.93
N ARG A 32 -41.72 -12.32 22.29
CA ARG A 32 -42.97 -12.33 21.52
C ARG A 32 -42.97 -11.34 20.34
N GLY A 33 -42.06 -10.37 20.34
CA GLY A 33 -41.91 -9.36 19.29
C GLY A 33 -40.87 -9.69 18.22
N LEU A 34 -40.15 -10.81 18.35
CA LEU A 34 -39.25 -11.28 17.30
C LEU A 34 -40.07 -11.78 16.11
N PRO A 35 -39.75 -11.38 14.86
CA PRO A 35 -40.34 -12.00 13.68
C PRO A 35 -40.07 -13.51 13.75
N ARG A 36 -41.11 -14.32 13.51
CA ARG A 36 -40.92 -15.77 13.34
C ARG A 36 -39.86 -16.01 12.25
N PRO A 37 -38.98 -17.02 12.39
CA PRO A 37 -38.19 -17.46 11.25
C PRO A 37 -39.15 -17.73 10.10
N LEU A 38 -38.87 -17.22 8.90
CA LEU A 38 -39.57 -17.69 7.71
C LEU A 38 -39.33 -19.20 7.63
N GLU A 39 -40.35 -19.99 7.96
CA GLU A 39 -40.47 -21.37 7.49
C GLU A 39 -40.60 -21.29 5.97
N LEU A 40 -39.45 -21.40 5.29
CA LEU A 40 -39.39 -21.62 3.86
C LEU A 40 -39.56 -23.13 3.62
N GLU A 41 -40.73 -23.66 3.97
CA GLU A 41 -41.07 -25.05 3.69
C GLU A 41 -42.51 -25.12 3.19
N GLU A 42 -42.70 -25.90 2.12
CA GLU A 42 -43.95 -26.16 1.40
C GLU A 42 -44.46 -25.09 0.41
N GLN A 43 -43.73 -24.89 -0.69
CA GLN A 43 -44.42 -24.57 -1.96
C GLN A 43 -43.70 -25.03 -3.25
N PHE A 44 -42.87 -26.08 -3.18
CA PHE A 44 -42.41 -26.78 -4.38
C PHE A 44 -43.04 -28.16 -4.48
N GLN A 45 -44.28 -28.21 -5.00
CA GLN A 45 -44.75 -29.42 -5.69
C GLN A 45 -43.90 -29.58 -6.95
N ALA A 46 -43.07 -30.63 -6.97
CA ALA A 46 -42.28 -30.99 -8.14
C ALA A 46 -43.21 -31.35 -9.31
N PRO A 47 -43.06 -30.75 -10.51
CA PRO A 47 -43.57 -31.35 -11.73
C PRO A 47 -42.70 -32.56 -12.10
N GLU A 48 -43.34 -33.63 -12.58
CA GLU A 48 -42.68 -34.84 -13.08
C GLU A 48 -41.57 -34.57 -14.12
N PRO A 49 -40.54 -35.43 -14.22
CA PRO A 49 -39.36 -35.14 -15.00
C PRO A 49 -39.59 -35.47 -16.47
N ASN A 50 -39.81 -34.44 -17.27
CA ASN A 50 -39.63 -34.51 -18.72
C ASN A 50 -39.05 -33.20 -19.24
N ALA A 51 -37.76 -32.99 -19.03
CA ALA A 51 -36.92 -32.14 -19.89
C ALA A 51 -35.44 -32.37 -19.57
N THR A 52 -34.67 -32.66 -20.62
CA THR A 52 -33.21 -32.61 -20.67
C THR A 52 -32.67 -31.29 -20.10
N GLY A 53 -31.92 -31.33 -19.00
CA GLY A 53 -31.28 -30.14 -18.41
C GLY A 53 -30.23 -30.52 -17.38
N GLY A 54 -29.00 -30.02 -17.54
CA GLY A 54 -27.87 -30.32 -16.67
C GLY A 54 -28.14 -29.96 -15.21
N HIS A 55 -27.80 -30.86 -14.29
CA HIS A 55 -27.83 -30.61 -12.85
C HIS A 55 -26.92 -29.41 -12.51
N LEU A 56 -27.52 -28.27 -12.20
CA LEU A 56 -26.89 -27.24 -11.36
C LEU A 56 -26.71 -27.87 -9.98
N ARG A 57 -25.47 -28.21 -9.63
CA ARG A 57 -25.11 -28.60 -8.27
C ARG A 57 -25.13 -27.34 -7.41
N ASP A 58 -25.79 -27.41 -6.25
CA ASP A 58 -25.64 -26.39 -5.23
C ASP A 58 -24.15 -26.22 -4.89
N PRO A 59 -23.69 -24.98 -4.66
CA PRO A 59 -22.30 -24.79 -4.31
C PRO A 59 -21.94 -25.42 -2.98
N ASP A 60 -20.70 -25.89 -2.88
CA ASP A 60 -20.14 -26.36 -1.61
C ASP A 60 -19.88 -25.17 -0.68
N PHE A 61 -20.91 -24.78 0.09
CA PHE A 61 -20.82 -23.69 1.07
C PHE A 61 -19.81 -23.96 2.19
N ALA A 62 -19.40 -25.22 2.42
CA ALA A 62 -18.42 -25.56 3.45
C ALA A 62 -16.98 -25.19 3.02
N ASN A 63 -16.69 -25.20 1.71
CA ASN A 63 -15.42 -24.77 1.13
C ASN A 63 -15.55 -23.52 0.23
N TRP A 64 -16.65 -22.77 0.39
CA TRP A 64 -16.93 -21.59 -0.43
C TRP A 64 -16.01 -20.44 -0.01
N ASN A 65 -14.96 -20.22 -0.80
CA ASN A 65 -14.12 -19.03 -0.74
C ASN A 65 -14.46 -18.12 -1.92
N PRO A 66 -15.37 -17.14 -1.77
CA PRO A 66 -15.71 -16.23 -2.86
C PRO A 66 -14.51 -15.31 -3.10
N LYS A 67 -13.78 -15.58 -4.18
CA LYS A 67 -12.67 -14.73 -4.57
C LYS A 67 -13.21 -13.40 -5.11
N PRO A 68 -12.70 -12.25 -4.65
CA PRO A 68 -13.02 -10.96 -5.25
C PRO A 68 -12.77 -11.01 -6.76
N ASN A 69 -13.73 -10.53 -7.54
CA ASN A 69 -13.55 -10.42 -8.97
C ASN A 69 -12.88 -9.07 -9.27
N PHE A 70 -11.57 -9.13 -9.51
CA PHE A 70 -10.75 -7.96 -9.82
C PHE A 70 -10.80 -7.63 -11.31
N THR A 71 -11.91 -7.03 -11.75
CA THR A 71 -12.01 -6.56 -13.14
C THR A 71 -11.30 -5.22 -13.34
N PRO A 72 -10.69 -4.99 -14.52
CA PRO A 72 -10.26 -3.65 -14.91
C PRO A 72 -11.44 -2.67 -14.91
N GLY A 73 -11.17 -1.42 -14.53
CA GLY A 73 -12.17 -0.35 -14.57
C GLY A 73 -12.53 0.02 -16.01
N THR A 74 -13.79 0.43 -16.23
CA THR A 74 -14.23 0.90 -17.55
C THR A 74 -13.72 2.33 -17.77
N PRO A 75 -13.12 2.66 -18.94
CA PRO A 75 -12.63 4.02 -19.21
C PRO A 75 -13.74 5.07 -19.01
N MET A 76 -13.42 6.12 -18.26
CA MET A 76 -14.31 7.26 -18.08
C MET A 76 -14.29 8.15 -19.34
N PRO A 77 -15.30 9.02 -19.54
CA PRO A 77 -15.29 9.97 -20.65
C PRO A 77 -14.04 10.85 -20.68
N ALA A 78 -13.64 11.28 -21.88
CA ALA A 78 -12.52 12.20 -22.04
C ALA A 78 -12.73 13.50 -21.23
N GLY A 79 -11.69 13.91 -20.52
CA GLY A 79 -11.75 15.08 -19.64
C GLY A 79 -12.48 14.86 -18.31
N HIS A 80 -12.84 13.62 -17.96
CA HIS A 80 -13.39 13.31 -16.63
C HIS A 80 -12.43 13.80 -15.54
N ASN A 81 -12.97 14.58 -14.60
CA ASN A 81 -12.22 15.03 -13.44
C ASN A 81 -12.31 13.99 -12.32
N TYR A 82 -11.26 13.18 -12.16
CA TYR A 82 -11.20 12.15 -11.14
C TYR A 82 -11.10 12.77 -9.75
N SER A 83 -12.17 12.65 -8.96
CA SER A 83 -12.12 13.05 -7.55
C SER A 83 -10.99 12.28 -6.85
N THR A 84 -10.04 13.02 -6.26
CA THR A 84 -8.82 12.43 -5.69
C THR A 84 -8.69 12.81 -4.23
N THR A 85 -8.51 11.80 -3.37
CA THR A 85 -8.10 12.03 -1.97
C THR A 85 -6.71 11.44 -1.77
N LEU A 86 -5.85 12.23 -1.14
CA LEU A 86 -4.50 11.83 -0.76
C LEU A 86 -4.46 11.57 0.75
N ILE A 87 -4.17 10.33 1.11
CA ILE A 87 -4.09 9.81 2.46
C ILE A 87 -2.62 9.78 2.85
N ILE A 88 -2.25 10.65 3.78
CA ILE A 88 -0.88 10.80 4.25
C ILE A 88 -0.74 10.18 5.63
N ALA A 89 0.12 9.18 5.74
CA ALA A 89 0.58 8.69 7.02
C ALA A 89 1.81 9.51 7.46
N LYS A 90 1.73 10.09 8.66
CA LYS A 90 2.85 10.84 9.26
C LYS A 90 3.01 10.57 10.75
N VAL A 91 4.18 10.90 11.28
CA VAL A 91 4.37 11.15 12.72
C VAL A 91 4.37 12.66 13.01
N LYS A 92 4.20 13.03 14.28
CA LYS A 92 4.01 14.41 14.73
C LYS A 92 5.10 15.36 14.24
N ASP A 93 6.35 14.91 14.25
CA ASP A 93 7.52 15.73 13.95
C ASP A 93 7.84 15.84 12.45
N GLU A 94 7.11 15.13 11.58
CA GLU A 94 7.30 15.23 10.12
C GLU A 94 6.65 16.49 9.56
N ASP A 95 7.31 17.13 8.58
CA ASP A 95 6.80 18.32 7.93
C ASP A 95 5.97 17.98 6.68
N THR A 96 4.73 18.48 6.64
CA THR A 96 3.80 18.32 5.52
C THR A 96 3.40 19.65 4.87
N LYS A 97 4.04 20.78 5.25
CA LYS A 97 3.74 22.10 4.69
C LYS A 97 3.96 22.19 3.18
N TRP A 98 4.91 21.41 2.66
CA TRP A 98 5.19 21.34 1.22
C TRP A 98 3.94 20.98 0.40
N MET A 99 2.98 20.27 1.00
CA MET A 99 1.74 19.86 0.33
C MET A 99 0.86 21.05 -0.02
N GLU A 100 0.82 22.07 0.84
CA GLU A 100 0.05 23.30 0.59
C GLU A 100 0.64 24.12 -0.58
N GLU A 101 1.95 24.05 -0.76
CA GLU A 101 2.68 24.79 -1.78
C GLU A 101 2.68 24.08 -3.14
N HIS A 102 2.86 22.75 -3.14
CA HIS A 102 3.14 22.00 -4.36
C HIS A 102 1.98 21.15 -4.87
N LEU A 103 0.91 20.90 -4.10
CA LEU A 103 -0.17 20.03 -4.57
C LEU A 103 -1.26 20.78 -5.33
N PRO A 104 -1.91 20.11 -6.31
CA PRO A 104 -3.08 20.65 -6.98
C PRO A 104 -4.23 20.94 -5.99
N LYS A 105 -4.94 22.05 -6.20
CA LYS A 105 -6.02 22.51 -5.30
C LYS A 105 -7.28 21.64 -5.32
N ASP A 106 -7.40 20.79 -6.34
CA ASP A 106 -8.51 19.85 -6.55
C ASP A 106 -8.28 18.49 -5.88
N VAL A 107 -7.13 18.30 -5.22
CA VAL A 107 -6.84 17.11 -4.41
C VAL A 107 -7.25 17.35 -2.96
N ASN A 108 -8.09 16.45 -2.42
CA ASN A 108 -8.41 16.43 -0.99
C ASN A 108 -7.26 15.82 -0.20
N LEU A 109 -6.98 16.36 1.00
CA LEU A 109 -5.86 15.93 1.84
C LEU A 109 -6.36 15.41 3.19
N ASP A 110 -6.09 14.14 3.46
CA ASP A 110 -6.31 13.49 4.74
C ASP A 110 -4.97 13.17 5.39
N ILE A 111 -4.53 14.05 6.29
CA ILE A 111 -3.24 13.92 6.98
C ILE A 111 -3.45 13.26 8.35
N TRP A 112 -3.03 12.00 8.47
CA TRP A 112 -3.17 11.19 9.68
C TRP A 112 -1.88 11.17 10.49
N VAL A 113 -1.98 11.48 11.79
CA VAL A 113 -0.84 11.48 12.70
C VAL A 113 -0.83 10.21 13.54
N ALA A 114 0.13 9.33 13.29
CA ALA A 114 0.18 7.99 13.88
C ALA A 114 0.40 8.00 15.40
N ASP A 115 1.24 8.91 15.89
CA ASP A 115 1.74 8.97 17.27
C ASP A 115 1.10 10.10 18.11
N ASP A 116 0.01 10.71 17.64
CA ASP A 116 -0.74 11.73 18.37
C ASP A 116 -2.25 11.39 18.46
N PRO A 117 -2.72 10.81 19.57
CA PRO A 117 -4.15 10.47 19.74
C PRO A 117 -5.06 11.70 19.90
N THR A 118 -4.51 12.92 19.92
CA THR A 118 -5.28 14.16 19.98
C THR A 118 -5.40 14.84 18.61
N ALA A 119 -4.70 14.35 17.58
CA ALA A 119 -4.82 14.87 16.23
C ALA A 119 -6.23 14.63 15.67
N PRO A 120 -6.78 15.49 14.79
CA PRO A 120 -8.10 15.28 14.22
C PRO A 120 -8.27 13.93 13.50
N LEU A 121 -7.24 13.54 12.74
CA LEU A 121 -7.13 12.24 12.09
C LEU A 121 -5.98 11.46 12.74
N HIS A 122 -6.32 10.39 13.45
CA HIS A 122 -5.36 9.53 14.15
C HIS A 122 -5.87 8.08 14.14
N PRO A 123 -4.97 7.09 14.05
CA PRO A 123 -5.39 5.70 14.08
C PRO A 123 -5.93 5.31 15.47
N PRO A 124 -6.81 4.31 15.56
CA PRO A 124 -7.31 3.80 16.84
C PRO A 124 -6.19 3.22 17.73
N LYS A 125 -5.03 2.88 17.14
CA LYS A 125 -3.82 2.43 17.83
C LYS A 125 -2.61 2.67 16.93
N ASN A 126 -1.52 3.18 17.49
CA ASN A 126 -0.24 3.26 16.77
C ASN A 126 0.40 1.85 16.67
N LYS A 127 0.07 1.11 15.61
CA LYS A 127 0.56 -0.25 15.36
C LYS A 127 0.48 -0.62 13.87
N GLY A 128 1.53 -1.21 13.33
CA GLY A 128 1.68 -1.53 11.92
C GLY A 128 2.08 -0.32 11.06
N HIS A 129 2.71 0.71 11.64
CA HIS A 129 3.02 1.97 10.95
C HIS A 129 1.80 2.53 10.15
N GLU A 130 1.97 2.80 8.86
CA GLU A 130 0.96 3.35 7.95
C GLU A 130 -0.25 2.42 7.74
N VAL A 131 -0.11 1.12 8.00
CA VAL A 131 -1.13 0.12 7.67
C VAL A 131 -2.41 0.36 8.47
N MET A 132 -2.31 0.70 9.76
CA MET A 132 -3.49 0.99 10.57
C MET A 132 -4.23 2.23 10.08
N ILE A 133 -3.49 3.23 9.63
CA ILE A 133 -4.05 4.45 9.04
C ILE A 133 -4.78 4.10 7.75
N TYR A 134 -4.13 3.40 6.83
CA TYR A 134 -4.71 3.06 5.53
C TYR A 134 -5.97 2.20 5.67
N LEU A 135 -5.93 1.16 6.51
CA LEU A 135 -7.11 0.33 6.77
C LEU A 135 -8.23 1.11 7.47
N SER A 136 -7.90 1.99 8.43
CA SER A 136 -8.92 2.80 9.11
C SER A 136 -9.58 3.78 8.15
N TRP A 137 -8.79 4.46 7.30
CA TRP A 137 -9.33 5.34 6.28
C TRP A 137 -10.28 4.61 5.32
N ILE A 138 -9.89 3.42 4.83
CA ILE A 138 -10.76 2.62 3.94
C ILE A 138 -12.06 2.24 4.66
N ILE A 139 -11.97 1.81 5.93
CA ILE A 139 -13.14 1.38 6.73
C ILE A 139 -14.09 2.56 7.00
N ASP A 140 -13.54 3.72 7.33
CA ASP A 140 -14.32 4.88 7.76
C ASP A 140 -14.96 5.62 6.57
N ASN A 141 -14.38 5.50 5.37
CA ASN A 141 -14.86 6.15 4.13
C ASN A 141 -15.49 5.19 3.11
N TYR A 142 -15.70 3.92 3.47
CA TYR A 142 -16.08 2.86 2.51
C TYR A 142 -17.33 3.18 1.68
N ASP A 143 -18.30 3.87 2.28
CA ASP A 143 -19.56 4.27 1.63
C ASP A 143 -19.47 5.61 0.88
N ASP A 144 -18.38 6.38 1.04
CA ASP A 144 -18.16 7.71 0.44
C ASP A 144 -16.74 7.86 -0.13
N LEU A 145 -16.34 6.90 -0.97
CA LEU A 145 -15.01 6.85 -1.55
C LEU A 145 -14.85 7.85 -2.71
N PRO A 146 -13.67 8.48 -2.88
CA PRO A 146 -13.31 9.24 -4.09
C PRO A 146 -13.13 8.30 -5.30
N ASP A 147 -13.06 8.83 -6.52
CA ASP A 147 -12.75 8.01 -7.70
C ASP A 147 -11.36 7.37 -7.56
N VAL A 148 -10.40 8.13 -7.03
CA VAL A 148 -9.02 7.73 -6.78
C VAL A 148 -8.61 8.06 -5.35
N ALA A 149 -8.10 7.06 -4.62
CA ALA A 149 -7.48 7.19 -3.32
C ALA A 149 -5.97 6.93 -3.45
N VAL A 150 -5.12 7.86 -3.00
CA VAL A 150 -3.66 7.73 -3.06
C VAL A 150 -3.11 7.65 -1.64
N PHE A 151 -2.31 6.63 -1.33
CA PHE A 151 -1.75 6.38 -0.01
C PHE A 151 -0.23 6.61 -0.05
N LEU A 152 0.28 7.57 0.73
CA LEU A 152 1.69 7.98 0.75
C LEU A 152 2.22 8.25 2.15
N HIS A 153 3.56 8.19 2.26
CA HIS A 153 4.29 8.74 3.40
C HIS A 153 4.39 10.28 3.29
N ALA A 154 4.67 10.94 4.42
CA ALA A 154 4.71 12.41 4.52
C ALA A 154 5.86 13.09 3.76
N HIS A 155 6.93 12.37 3.45
CA HIS A 155 8.19 12.92 2.97
C HIS A 155 8.09 13.40 1.50
N GLN A 156 8.41 14.67 1.24
CA GLN A 156 8.54 15.17 -0.14
C GLN A 156 9.71 14.48 -0.86
N HIS A 157 10.92 14.57 -0.29
CA HIS A 157 12.15 14.03 -0.90
C HIS A 157 12.69 12.85 -0.09
N THR A 158 12.74 11.67 -0.70
CA THR A 158 13.16 10.44 0.00
C THR A 158 13.54 9.32 -0.97
N TRP A 159 14.41 8.41 -0.52
CA TRP A 159 14.93 7.29 -1.32
C TRP A 159 13.85 6.34 -1.86
N HIS A 160 12.71 6.25 -1.16
CA HIS A 160 11.60 5.37 -1.56
C HIS A 160 10.69 5.98 -2.64
N ASN A 161 10.88 7.25 -2.99
CA ASN A 161 10.27 7.86 -4.17
C ASN A 161 11.15 7.60 -5.40
N ASP A 162 10.55 7.56 -6.61
CA ASP A 162 11.30 7.26 -7.82
C ASP A 162 12.34 8.35 -8.16
N ASP A 163 13.58 7.94 -8.38
CA ASP A 163 14.69 8.83 -8.73
C ASP A 163 14.50 9.53 -10.10
N LEU A 164 13.69 8.93 -10.98
CA LEU A 164 13.40 9.46 -12.30
C LEU A 164 12.63 10.76 -12.17
N LEU A 165 11.80 10.83 -11.12
CA LEU A 165 11.02 11.98 -10.70
C LEU A 165 11.73 12.78 -9.60
N GLY A 166 13.05 12.63 -9.46
CA GLY A 166 13.86 13.41 -8.53
C GLY A 166 13.63 13.04 -7.05
N HIS A 167 13.18 11.83 -6.77
CA HIS A 167 12.79 11.40 -5.42
C HIS A 167 11.67 12.26 -4.81
N ASP A 168 10.92 12.99 -5.62
CA ASP A 168 9.96 14.01 -5.19
C ASP A 168 8.51 13.50 -5.26
N ALA A 169 7.86 13.36 -4.10
CA ALA A 169 6.46 12.95 -4.00
C ALA A 169 5.52 13.94 -4.69
N SER A 170 5.85 15.23 -4.72
CA SER A 170 5.04 16.24 -5.42
C SER A 170 4.98 15.94 -6.93
N GLN A 171 6.12 15.55 -7.53
CA GLN A 171 6.18 15.17 -8.94
C GLN A 171 5.38 13.90 -9.20
N MET A 172 5.45 12.91 -8.31
CA MET A 172 4.65 11.68 -8.41
C MET A 172 3.15 12.01 -8.39
N ILE A 173 2.68 12.85 -7.46
CA ILE A 173 1.25 13.19 -7.33
C ILE A 173 0.76 14.04 -8.51
N GLN A 174 1.53 15.04 -8.93
CA GLN A 174 1.14 15.93 -10.03
C GLN A 174 1.06 15.17 -11.36
N ARG A 175 2.03 14.28 -11.62
CA ARG A 175 2.12 13.56 -12.89
C ARG A 175 1.30 12.27 -12.94
N LEU A 176 0.74 11.84 -11.81
CA LEU A 176 -0.02 10.60 -11.72
C LEU A 176 -1.20 10.57 -12.73
N ASN A 177 -1.20 9.61 -13.63
CA ASN A 177 -2.31 9.37 -14.53
C ASN A 177 -3.47 8.68 -13.78
N ARG A 178 -4.45 9.47 -13.34
CA ARG A 178 -5.64 8.95 -12.63
C ARG A 178 -6.48 7.98 -13.48
N ALA A 179 -6.48 8.12 -14.81
CA ALA A 179 -7.17 7.19 -15.69
C ALA A 179 -6.53 5.80 -15.69
N ARG A 180 -5.20 5.72 -15.52
CA ARG A 180 -4.52 4.44 -15.28
C ARG A 180 -4.93 3.84 -13.94
N VAL A 181 -4.95 4.62 -12.86
CA VAL A 181 -5.39 4.12 -11.54
C VAL A 181 -6.79 3.53 -11.63
N TRP A 182 -7.70 4.24 -12.31
CA TRP A 182 -9.06 3.78 -12.55
C TRP A 182 -9.11 2.45 -13.32
N ARG A 183 -8.40 2.37 -14.45
CA ARG A 183 -8.37 1.20 -15.32
C ARG A 183 -7.73 -0.02 -14.66
N GLU A 184 -6.59 0.13 -14.00
CA GLU A 184 -5.89 -0.99 -13.35
C GLU A 184 -6.49 -1.35 -11.98
N GLY A 185 -7.16 -0.39 -11.34
CA GLY A 185 -7.75 -0.50 -10.01
C GLY A 185 -6.73 -0.43 -8.86
N TYR A 186 -5.54 -0.96 -9.06
CA TYR A 186 -4.40 -0.87 -8.14
C TYR A 186 -3.14 -0.51 -8.93
N ILE A 187 -2.38 0.45 -8.42
CA ILE A 187 -1.01 0.69 -8.85
C ILE A 187 -0.11 0.92 -7.64
N ASN A 188 1.14 0.47 -7.76
CA ASN A 188 2.18 0.91 -6.84
C ASN A 188 2.65 2.30 -7.30
N MET A 189 2.82 3.23 -6.37
CA MET A 189 3.32 4.57 -6.70
C MET A 189 4.78 4.51 -7.14
N ARG A 190 5.52 3.46 -6.77
CA ARG A 190 6.89 3.26 -7.21
C ARG A 190 6.95 2.40 -8.47
N CYS A 191 7.68 2.86 -9.48
CA CYS A 191 7.93 2.14 -10.71
C CYS A 191 9.26 1.38 -10.71
N SER A 192 10.27 1.89 -9.99
CA SER A 192 11.58 1.23 -9.90
C SER A 192 11.48 -0.13 -9.19
N TRP A 193 12.04 -1.17 -9.80
CA TRP A 193 11.89 -2.54 -9.31
C TRP A 193 12.60 -2.83 -7.98
N PHE A 194 13.78 -2.25 -7.76
CA PHE A 194 14.56 -2.54 -6.56
C PHE A 194 14.28 -1.53 -5.46
N PRO A 195 14.00 -1.94 -4.20
CA PRO A 195 13.76 -3.32 -3.78
C PRO A 195 12.32 -3.76 -4.08
N GLY A 196 12.12 -5.09 -4.20
CA GLY A 196 10.79 -5.69 -4.26
C GLY A 196 10.43 -6.50 -5.52
N CYS A 197 11.05 -6.21 -6.66
CA CYS A 197 10.83 -6.90 -7.94
C CYS A 197 12.14 -7.37 -8.59
N PRO A 198 12.09 -8.39 -9.47
CA PRO A 198 10.90 -9.18 -9.86
C PRO A 198 10.53 -10.28 -8.84
N GLU A 199 11.44 -10.56 -7.91
CA GLU A 199 11.31 -11.59 -6.87
C GLU A 199 11.95 -11.03 -5.59
N TRP A 200 11.23 -11.09 -4.47
CA TRP A 200 11.71 -10.47 -3.23
C TRP A 200 11.47 -11.32 -2.00
N MET A 201 10.22 -11.65 -1.68
CA MET A 201 9.89 -12.42 -0.49
C MET A 201 9.59 -13.87 -0.83
N HIS A 202 10.17 -14.78 -0.05
CA HIS A 202 9.90 -16.21 -0.11
C HIS A 202 9.27 -16.67 1.20
N PRO A 203 7.93 -16.77 1.30
CA PRO A 203 7.25 -17.12 2.55
C PRO A 203 7.66 -18.47 3.16
N HIS A 204 8.17 -19.40 2.35
CA HIS A 204 8.68 -20.70 2.81
C HIS A 204 10.11 -20.63 3.38
N GLU A 205 10.82 -19.51 3.24
CA GLU A 205 12.16 -19.35 3.80
C GLU A 205 12.10 -19.21 5.33
N THR A 206 12.95 -19.99 6.00
CA THR A 206 13.01 -20.08 7.47
C THR A 206 14.28 -19.45 8.03
N LYS A 207 15.28 -19.18 7.18
CA LYS A 207 16.50 -18.50 7.57
C LYS A 207 16.24 -17.01 7.75
N TRP A 208 16.74 -16.50 8.86
CA TRP A 208 16.70 -15.08 9.16
C TRP A 208 17.62 -14.30 8.20
N ASP A 209 17.07 -13.26 7.59
CA ASP A 209 17.80 -12.26 6.82
C ASP A 209 17.51 -10.89 7.45
N GLY A 210 18.56 -10.18 7.88
CA GLY A 210 18.43 -8.86 8.50
C GLY A 210 17.82 -7.80 7.58
N ASN A 211 17.91 -7.99 6.26
CA ASN A 211 17.33 -7.12 5.25
C ASN A 211 15.86 -7.45 4.93
N LYS A 212 15.39 -8.66 5.31
CA LYS A 212 14.04 -9.18 5.05
C LYS A 212 13.46 -9.84 6.29
N GLN A 213 13.38 -9.08 7.37
CA GLN A 213 13.02 -9.56 8.71
C GLN A 213 11.65 -10.26 8.75
N GLU A 214 10.73 -9.75 7.96
CA GLU A 214 9.36 -10.22 7.77
C GLU A 214 9.27 -11.59 7.08
N GLN A 215 10.27 -11.98 6.29
CA GLN A 215 10.19 -13.15 5.42
C GLN A 215 9.86 -14.44 6.19
N THR A 216 10.56 -14.66 7.31
CA THR A 216 10.36 -15.84 8.17
C THR A 216 8.99 -15.86 8.89
N HIS A 217 8.25 -14.76 8.84
CA HIS A 217 6.93 -14.60 9.44
C HIS A 217 5.79 -14.57 8.42
N LEU A 218 6.11 -14.51 7.12
CA LEU A 218 5.11 -14.38 6.06
C LEU A 218 4.19 -15.59 5.98
N ALA A 219 4.69 -16.83 6.02
CA ALA A 219 3.82 -18.01 5.94
C ALA A 219 2.75 -18.02 7.04
N LYS A 220 3.14 -17.74 8.28
CA LYS A 220 2.20 -17.64 9.40
C LYS A 220 1.21 -16.49 9.21
N SER A 221 1.72 -15.30 8.90
CA SER A 221 0.88 -14.11 8.70
C SER A 221 -0.10 -14.30 7.55
N TRP A 222 0.33 -14.97 6.49
CA TRP A 222 -0.49 -15.31 5.33
C TRP A 222 -1.65 -16.21 5.72
N SER A 223 -1.39 -17.28 6.47
CA SER A 223 -2.44 -18.19 6.94
C SER A 223 -3.44 -17.51 7.88
N GLU A 224 -3.02 -16.46 8.60
CA GLU A 224 -3.92 -15.66 9.45
C GLU A 224 -4.70 -14.62 8.63
N LEU A 225 -4.08 -13.95 7.66
CA LEU A 225 -4.71 -12.90 6.84
C LEU A 225 -5.61 -13.48 5.74
N PHE A 226 -5.19 -14.58 5.12
CA PHE A 226 -5.79 -15.22 3.96
C PHE A 226 -5.95 -16.73 4.21
N PRO A 227 -6.78 -17.14 5.19
CA PRO A 227 -6.88 -18.53 5.65
C PRO A 227 -7.34 -19.52 4.56
N PHE A 228 -7.91 -19.04 3.46
CA PHE A 228 -8.42 -19.84 2.37
C PHE A 228 -7.56 -19.79 1.10
N ASP A 229 -6.42 -19.09 1.13
CA ASP A 229 -5.48 -19.03 0.02
C ASP A 229 -4.17 -19.74 0.41
N PRO A 230 -3.61 -20.58 -0.47
CA PRO A 230 -2.35 -21.26 -0.18
C PRO A 230 -1.23 -20.24 0.00
N VAL A 231 -0.27 -20.56 0.86
CA VAL A 231 0.93 -19.74 1.03
C VAL A 231 1.68 -19.70 -0.31
N PRO A 232 2.00 -18.51 -0.84
CA PRO A 232 2.65 -18.39 -2.14
C PRO A 232 4.14 -18.70 -2.04
N GLU A 233 4.74 -19.12 -3.15
CA GLU A 233 6.18 -19.34 -3.23
C GLU A 233 6.97 -18.03 -3.21
N VAL A 234 6.43 -17.01 -3.88
CA VAL A 234 7.06 -15.69 -4.02
C VAL A 234 6.02 -14.60 -3.85
N LEU A 235 6.36 -13.56 -3.11
CA LEU A 235 5.68 -12.27 -3.10
C LEU A 235 6.62 -11.21 -3.63
N ALA A 236 6.15 -10.42 -4.60
CA ALA A 236 6.94 -9.37 -5.21
C ALA A 236 6.07 -8.22 -5.70
N GLN A 237 6.51 -7.01 -5.37
CA GLN A 237 6.06 -5.74 -5.90
C GLN A 237 7.09 -4.68 -5.51
N PRO A 238 7.17 -3.52 -6.16
CA PRO A 238 8.01 -2.42 -5.69
C PRO A 238 7.70 -2.08 -4.22
N CYS A 239 8.74 -1.78 -3.45
CA CYS A 239 8.62 -1.56 -2.00
C CYS A 239 7.81 -0.33 -1.59
N SER A 240 7.70 -0.16 -0.27
CA SER A 240 7.36 1.07 0.46
C SER A 240 5.89 1.37 0.69
N ALA A 241 4.98 0.44 0.41
CA ALA A 241 3.56 0.57 0.76
C ALA A 241 2.91 1.91 0.30
N GLN A 242 3.41 2.48 -0.80
CA GLN A 242 2.84 3.67 -1.44
C GLN A 242 2.07 3.20 -2.68
N PHE A 243 0.76 3.41 -2.73
CA PHE A 243 -0.08 2.90 -3.81
C PHE A 243 -1.29 3.80 -4.05
N ALA A 244 -1.92 3.64 -5.21
CA ALA A 244 -3.19 4.29 -5.51
C ALA A 244 -4.25 3.24 -5.88
N LEU A 245 -5.48 3.49 -5.46
CA LEU A 245 -6.65 2.64 -5.65
C LEU A 245 -7.76 3.38 -6.38
N SER A 246 -8.47 2.68 -7.25
CA SER A 246 -9.77 3.14 -7.73
C SER A 246 -10.87 2.82 -6.71
N ARG A 247 -11.95 3.61 -6.74
CA ARG A 247 -13.18 3.31 -5.98
C ARG A 247 -13.64 1.87 -6.17
N GLU A 248 -13.76 1.45 -7.44
CA GLU A 248 -14.24 0.12 -7.81
C GLU A 248 -13.34 -0.97 -7.22
N ARG A 249 -12.03 -0.72 -7.13
CA ARG A 249 -11.11 -1.69 -6.56
C ARG A 249 -11.28 -1.88 -5.07
N ILE A 250 -11.55 -0.80 -4.32
CA ILE A 250 -11.85 -0.90 -2.89
C ILE A 250 -13.18 -1.64 -2.69
N LEU A 251 -14.20 -1.30 -3.47
CA LEU A 251 -15.53 -1.92 -3.39
C LEU A 251 -15.57 -3.38 -3.84
N ALA A 252 -14.58 -3.85 -4.60
CA ALA A 252 -14.47 -5.26 -4.99
C ALA A 252 -14.32 -6.21 -3.78
N LYS A 253 -13.92 -5.69 -2.61
CA LYS A 253 -13.92 -6.44 -1.35
C LYS A 253 -14.98 -5.88 -0.40
N PRO A 254 -15.72 -6.73 0.32
CA PRO A 254 -16.70 -6.26 1.29
C PRO A 254 -16.02 -5.54 2.46
N HIS A 255 -16.70 -4.54 3.01
CA HIS A 255 -16.27 -3.76 4.19
C HIS A 255 -15.70 -4.64 5.33
N ALA A 256 -16.39 -5.74 5.66
CA ALA A 256 -16.01 -6.67 6.71
C ALA A 256 -14.61 -7.30 6.49
N GLN A 257 -14.14 -7.41 5.25
CA GLN A 257 -12.81 -7.94 4.95
C GLN A 257 -11.71 -6.93 5.34
N TYR A 258 -11.94 -5.64 5.20
CA TYR A 258 -11.02 -4.61 5.71
C TYR A 258 -10.99 -4.57 7.24
N MET A 259 -12.14 -4.78 7.88
CA MET A 259 -12.19 -4.94 9.34
C MET A 259 -11.37 -6.15 9.81
N TRP A 260 -11.47 -7.30 9.14
CA TRP A 260 -10.65 -8.48 9.42
C TRP A 260 -9.15 -8.19 9.35
N TYR A 261 -8.71 -7.47 8.32
CA TYR A 261 -7.32 -7.05 8.17
C TYR A 261 -6.86 -6.14 9.32
N ARG A 262 -7.70 -5.19 9.74
CA ARG A 262 -7.40 -4.29 10.85
C ARG A 262 -7.38 -5.04 12.19
N ASP A 263 -8.28 -5.99 12.38
CA ASP A 263 -8.35 -6.84 13.58
C ASP A 263 -7.11 -7.73 13.72
N TRP A 264 -6.53 -8.19 12.61
CA TRP A 264 -5.23 -8.86 12.62
C TRP A 264 -4.13 -7.96 13.23
N LEU A 265 -4.08 -6.67 12.88
CA LEU A 265 -3.12 -5.74 13.48
C LEU A 265 -3.36 -5.55 14.98
N PHE A 266 -4.61 -5.47 15.42
CA PHE A 266 -4.92 -5.36 16.84
C PHE A 266 -4.49 -6.59 17.64
N SER A 267 -4.71 -7.77 17.08
CA SER A 267 -4.57 -9.06 17.75
C SER A 267 -3.16 -9.67 17.66
N THR A 268 -2.42 -9.37 16.59
CA THR A 268 -1.08 -9.95 16.39
C THR A 268 -0.14 -9.57 17.52
N LYS A 269 0.72 -10.52 17.91
CA LYS A 269 1.78 -10.30 18.92
C LYS A 269 3.05 -9.71 18.30
N PHE A 270 3.09 -9.52 16.98
CA PHE A 270 4.23 -8.89 16.34
C PHE A 270 4.41 -7.45 16.83
N PRO A 271 5.67 -6.98 16.95
CA PRO A 271 5.95 -5.58 17.19
C PRO A 271 5.48 -4.75 15.99
N ASP A 272 5.26 -3.46 16.24
CA ASP A 272 4.80 -2.46 15.27
C ASP A 272 5.53 -2.58 13.92
N SER A 273 6.86 -2.49 13.95
CA SER A 273 7.73 -2.54 12.76
C SER A 273 7.61 -3.82 11.94
N LEU A 274 7.48 -4.98 12.60
CA LEU A 274 7.37 -6.26 11.91
C LEU A 274 5.98 -6.45 11.30
N SER A 275 4.92 -6.04 12.01
CA SER A 275 3.57 -6.06 11.44
C SER A 275 3.43 -5.14 10.23
N GLY A 276 4.06 -3.95 10.25
CA GLY A 276 4.09 -3.06 9.08
C GLY A 276 4.83 -3.69 7.90
N ARG A 277 6.01 -4.28 8.12
CA ARG A 277 6.81 -4.95 7.09
C ARG A 277 6.12 -6.15 6.44
N VAL A 278 5.35 -6.92 7.20
CA VAL A 278 4.50 -7.99 6.61
C VAL A 278 3.52 -7.40 5.60
N TRP A 279 2.91 -6.27 5.92
CA TRP A 279 1.93 -5.62 5.05
C TRP A 279 2.53 -4.99 3.80
N GLU A 280 3.78 -4.53 3.85
CA GLU A 280 4.49 -3.96 2.71
C GLU A 280 4.42 -4.83 1.44
N TYR A 281 4.41 -6.17 1.60
CA TYR A 281 4.41 -7.14 0.50
C TYR A 281 3.12 -7.96 0.36
N VAL A 282 2.00 -7.53 0.97
CA VAL A 282 0.68 -8.16 0.75
C VAL A 282 -0.34 -7.24 0.09
N TRP A 283 -0.09 -5.92 0.03
CA TRP A 283 -1.03 -4.96 -0.59
C TRP A 283 -1.39 -5.31 -2.03
N GLN A 284 -0.43 -5.74 -2.84
CA GLN A 284 -0.69 -6.19 -4.21
C GLN A 284 -1.63 -7.40 -4.23
N PHE A 285 -1.47 -8.35 -3.31
CA PHE A 285 -2.38 -9.49 -3.24
C PHE A 285 -3.78 -9.05 -2.80
N VAL A 286 -3.86 -8.17 -1.80
CA VAL A 286 -5.14 -7.61 -1.32
C VAL A 286 -5.90 -6.95 -2.46
N PHE A 287 -5.23 -6.19 -3.33
CA PHE A 287 -5.93 -5.42 -4.36
C PHE A 287 -5.80 -5.97 -5.77
N THR A 288 -5.13 -7.09 -6.01
CA THR A 288 -5.04 -7.69 -7.36
C THR A 288 -5.27 -9.19 -7.37
N GLY A 289 -5.17 -9.86 -6.22
CA GLY A 289 -5.18 -11.32 -6.13
C GLY A 289 -3.91 -11.98 -6.68
N HIS A 290 -2.91 -11.20 -7.14
CA HIS A 290 -1.64 -11.71 -7.62
C HIS A 290 -0.56 -11.64 -6.53
N HIS A 291 0.28 -12.66 -6.48
CA HIS A 291 1.42 -12.71 -5.56
C HIS A 291 2.60 -11.86 -6.04
N VAL A 292 2.78 -11.80 -7.37
CA VAL A 292 3.81 -11.02 -8.06
C VAL A 292 3.14 -9.95 -8.90
N PHE A 293 3.41 -8.68 -8.60
CA PHE A 293 2.91 -7.52 -9.33
C PHE A 293 4.06 -6.57 -9.65
N CYS A 294 4.79 -6.89 -10.72
CA CYS A 294 5.99 -6.19 -11.16
C CYS A 294 5.81 -5.72 -12.60
N PRO A 295 5.06 -4.63 -12.85
CA PRO A 295 4.96 -4.09 -14.20
C PRO A 295 6.34 -3.67 -14.70
N GLU A 296 6.60 -3.80 -16.00
CA GLU A 296 7.84 -3.34 -16.63
C GLU A 296 8.08 -1.86 -16.30
N GLU A 297 9.29 -1.51 -15.86
CA GLU A 297 9.59 -0.16 -15.35
C GLU A 297 9.27 0.92 -16.41
N HIS A 298 9.62 0.69 -17.68
CA HIS A 298 9.39 1.64 -18.77
C HIS A 298 7.90 1.86 -19.04
N VAL A 299 7.09 0.80 -18.98
CA VAL A 299 5.62 0.88 -19.07
C VAL A 299 5.08 1.63 -17.86
N CYS A 300 5.60 1.34 -16.67
CA CYS A 300 5.19 1.99 -15.45
C CYS A 300 5.39 3.51 -15.53
N PHE A 301 6.62 3.96 -15.82
CA PHE A 301 6.94 5.38 -15.93
C PHE A 301 6.16 6.09 -17.05
N CYS A 302 6.00 5.44 -18.19
CA CYS A 302 5.31 6.02 -19.34
C CYS A 302 3.82 6.22 -19.06
N ASP A 303 3.10 5.17 -18.61
CA ASP A 303 1.65 5.26 -18.45
C ASP A 303 1.22 5.91 -17.14
N GLN A 304 2.04 5.80 -16.07
CA GLN A 304 1.72 6.37 -14.75
C GLN A 304 2.11 7.84 -14.64
N TYR A 305 3.26 8.21 -15.20
CA TYR A 305 3.88 9.51 -14.96
C TYR A 305 4.21 10.27 -16.24
N GLY A 306 3.88 9.72 -17.41
CA GLY A 306 4.15 10.36 -18.69
C GLY A 306 5.62 10.49 -19.04
N SER A 307 6.47 9.57 -18.57
CA SER A 307 7.90 9.52 -18.92
C SER A 307 8.15 8.33 -19.84
N CYS A 308 8.06 8.55 -21.15
CA CYS A 308 8.09 7.49 -22.17
C CYS A 308 9.43 7.44 -22.90
N PHE A 309 10.13 6.32 -22.78
CA PHE A 309 11.46 6.15 -23.37
C PHE A 309 11.43 5.67 -24.82
N GLY A 310 10.28 5.18 -25.30
CA GLY A 310 10.10 4.72 -26.68
C GLY A 310 10.28 3.21 -26.84
N GLY A 311 10.32 2.47 -25.73
CA GLY A 311 10.52 1.03 -25.71
C GLY A 311 11.41 0.55 -24.57
N ALA A 312 11.39 -0.76 -24.36
CA ALA A 312 12.21 -1.43 -23.36
C ALA A 312 13.71 -1.26 -23.62
N GLN A 313 14.14 -1.23 -24.89
CA GLN A 313 15.54 -1.11 -25.26
C GLN A 313 16.07 0.31 -24.98
N GLU A 314 15.33 1.34 -25.37
CA GLU A 314 15.67 2.74 -25.12
C GLU A 314 15.72 3.05 -23.63
N TYR A 315 14.79 2.47 -22.85
CA TYR A 315 14.83 2.58 -21.39
C TYR A 315 16.04 1.87 -20.79
N LYS A 316 16.42 0.70 -21.31
CA LYS A 316 17.61 -0.03 -20.88
C LYS A 316 18.88 0.77 -21.14
N ASP A 317 19.00 1.38 -22.32
CA ASP A 317 20.13 2.22 -22.70
C ASP A 317 20.21 3.46 -21.79
N PHE A 318 19.07 4.10 -21.51
CA PHE A 318 19.00 5.18 -20.51
C PHE A 318 19.47 4.73 -19.12
N LYS A 319 18.97 3.58 -18.63
CA LYS A 319 19.38 3.03 -17.33
C LYS A 319 20.88 2.79 -17.25
N GLN A 320 21.51 2.34 -18.34
CA GLN A 320 22.95 2.11 -18.37
C GLN A 320 23.72 3.42 -18.15
N VAL A 321 23.40 4.48 -18.89
CA VAL A 321 24.07 5.78 -18.75
C VAL A 321 23.82 6.41 -17.38
N LYS A 322 22.58 6.28 -16.88
CA LYS A 322 22.20 6.75 -15.54
C LYS A 322 22.94 5.99 -14.43
N GLN A 323 23.09 4.67 -14.57
CA GLN A 323 23.86 3.86 -13.62
C GLN A 323 25.34 4.26 -13.63
N GLU A 324 25.93 4.50 -14.81
CA GLU A 324 27.30 4.98 -14.92
C GLU A 324 27.48 6.32 -14.18
N LEU A 325 26.54 7.25 -14.36
CA LEU A 325 26.55 8.52 -13.63
C LEU A 325 26.48 8.30 -12.11
N HIS A 326 25.53 7.49 -11.64
CA HIS A 326 25.38 7.17 -10.22
C HIS A 326 26.65 6.58 -9.63
N ASP A 327 27.29 5.64 -10.34
CA ASP A 327 28.51 4.98 -9.90
C ASP A 327 29.66 5.98 -9.77
N ARG A 328 29.82 6.92 -10.73
CA ARG A 328 30.84 7.97 -10.64
C ARG A 328 30.59 8.94 -9.49
N GLU A 329 29.35 9.32 -9.24
CA GLU A 329 29.00 10.14 -8.07
C GLU A 329 29.29 9.42 -6.75
N HIS A 330 28.96 8.13 -6.68
CA HIS A 330 29.24 7.30 -5.52
C HIS A 330 30.74 7.15 -5.27
N ASP A 331 31.52 6.90 -6.32
CA ASP A 331 32.98 6.81 -6.24
C ASP A 331 33.61 8.13 -5.79
N LEU A 332 33.10 9.26 -6.29
CA LEU A 332 33.55 10.59 -5.86
C LEU A 332 33.25 10.83 -4.38
N ARG A 333 32.02 10.54 -3.93
CA ARG A 333 31.66 10.63 -2.51
C ARG A 333 32.54 9.73 -1.63
N ASN A 334 32.82 8.51 -2.08
CA ASN A 334 33.70 7.59 -1.35
C ASN A 334 35.14 8.09 -1.28
N TRP A 335 35.66 8.63 -2.38
CA TRP A 335 36.98 9.26 -2.43
C TRP A 335 37.06 10.44 -1.45
N GLU A 336 36.04 11.31 -1.43
CA GLU A 336 35.95 12.46 -0.51
C GLU A 336 35.87 12.01 0.95
N ASN A 337 35.07 10.99 1.24
CA ASN A 337 34.91 10.42 2.58
C ASN A 337 36.23 9.81 3.10
N LYS A 338 36.97 9.07 2.25
CA LYS A 338 38.32 8.57 2.61
C LYS A 338 39.27 9.71 2.96
N GLY A 339 39.29 10.77 2.13
CA GLY A 339 40.12 11.95 2.37
C GLY A 339 39.75 12.69 3.66
N LYS A 340 38.45 12.79 3.96
CA LYS A 340 37.94 13.39 5.19
C LYS A 340 38.30 12.57 6.42
N ALA A 341 38.10 11.26 6.40
CA ALA A 341 38.41 10.36 7.50
C ALA A 341 39.90 10.41 7.91
N ILE A 342 40.82 10.48 6.93
CA ILE A 342 42.25 10.62 7.20
C ILE A 342 42.55 11.97 7.87
N LYS A 343 41.95 13.07 7.39
CA LYS A 343 42.14 14.39 7.98
C LYS A 343 41.61 14.44 9.41
N GLU A 344 40.45 13.84 9.67
CA GLU A 344 39.85 13.76 11.01
C GLU A 344 40.74 12.95 11.97
N ALA A 345 41.21 11.77 11.56
CA ALA A 345 42.13 10.96 12.37
C ALA A 345 43.44 11.71 12.69
N GLN A 346 43.99 12.47 11.74
CA GLN A 346 45.17 13.30 11.98
C GLN A 346 44.90 14.45 12.96
N GLN A 347 43.74 15.09 12.88
CA GLN A 347 43.36 16.19 13.78
C GLN A 347 43.10 15.70 15.22
N GLU A 348 42.57 14.49 15.38
CA GLU A 348 42.33 13.86 16.68
C GLU A 348 43.58 13.22 17.29
N GLY A 349 44.75 13.34 16.63
CA GLY A 349 46.00 12.77 17.10
C GLY A 349 46.12 11.25 16.90
N ARG A 350 45.20 10.63 16.15
CA ARG A 350 45.20 9.20 15.78
C ARG A 350 46.09 8.95 14.55
N PHE A 351 47.36 9.31 14.65
CA PHE A 351 48.29 9.30 13.51
C PHE A 351 48.61 7.89 12.98
N GLU A 352 48.73 6.89 13.85
CA GLU A 352 48.99 5.51 13.44
C GLU A 352 47.81 4.93 12.64
N GLU A 353 46.59 5.22 13.06
CA GLU A 353 45.38 4.83 12.35
C GLU A 353 45.29 5.51 10.99
N ALA A 354 45.55 6.83 10.93
CA ALA A 354 45.57 7.58 9.68
C ALA A 354 46.61 7.08 8.65
N GLN A 355 47.72 6.48 9.11
CA GLN A 355 48.71 5.87 8.21
C GLN A 355 48.26 4.53 7.65
N GLN A 356 47.42 3.79 8.38
CA GLN A 356 46.88 2.49 7.96
C GLN A 356 45.63 2.62 7.08
N MET A 357 44.94 3.77 7.12
CA MET A 357 43.80 4.05 6.26
C MET A 357 44.18 4.08 4.76
N GLU A 358 43.25 3.61 3.92
CA GLU A 358 43.40 3.63 2.47
C GLU A 358 43.40 5.08 1.95
N LYS A 359 44.50 5.49 1.32
CA LYS A 359 44.65 6.85 0.80
C LYS A 359 43.93 7.00 -0.54
N PRO A 360 43.13 8.06 -0.73
CA PRO A 360 42.55 8.36 -2.04
C PRO A 360 43.65 8.58 -3.07
N GLU A 361 43.48 8.03 -4.27
CA GLU A 361 44.41 8.24 -5.38
C GLU A 361 44.41 9.71 -5.82
N TRP A 362 45.60 10.27 -6.02
CA TRP A 362 45.75 11.67 -6.40
C TRP A 362 45.26 11.91 -7.83
N GLY A 363 44.45 12.95 -8.04
CA GLY A 363 43.89 13.33 -9.35
C GLY A 363 42.65 12.52 -9.77
N LYS A 364 42.26 11.50 -8.99
CA LYS A 364 41.08 10.69 -9.29
C LYS A 364 39.77 11.47 -9.13
N ASP A 365 39.72 12.44 -8.21
CA ASP A 365 38.56 13.30 -8.03
C ASP A 365 38.30 14.19 -9.26
N ASP A 366 39.34 14.76 -9.86
CA ASP A 366 39.23 15.55 -11.08
C ASP A 366 38.77 14.71 -12.29
N GLU A 367 39.22 13.45 -12.38
CA GLU A 367 38.74 12.49 -13.38
C GLU A 367 37.25 12.19 -13.20
N LEU A 368 36.84 11.83 -11.98
CA LEU A 368 35.45 11.53 -11.65
C LEU A 368 34.54 12.72 -11.89
N LYS A 369 34.94 13.94 -11.49
CA LYS A 369 34.19 15.17 -11.75
C LYS A 369 33.97 15.41 -13.25
N LYS A 370 35.02 15.24 -14.07
CA LYS A 370 34.89 15.37 -15.54
C LYS A 370 33.92 14.35 -16.13
N GLU A 371 33.94 13.11 -15.65
CA GLU A 371 33.01 12.09 -16.12
C GLU A 371 31.57 12.38 -15.69
N ILE A 372 31.37 12.85 -14.45
CA ILE A 372 30.06 13.32 -13.96
C ILE A 372 29.55 14.49 -14.81
N ASP A 373 30.37 15.50 -15.06
CA ASP A 373 30.03 16.67 -15.86
C ASP A 373 29.71 16.31 -17.32
N ARG A 374 30.31 15.22 -17.84
CA ARG A 374 29.98 14.66 -19.16
C ARG A 374 28.64 13.93 -19.16
N LEU A 375 28.38 13.10 -18.15
CA LEU A 375 27.23 12.18 -18.10
C LEU A 375 25.94 12.87 -17.67
N ARG A 376 26.01 13.78 -16.70
CA ARG A 376 24.85 14.51 -16.15
C ARG A 376 23.94 15.12 -17.22
N PRO A 377 24.44 15.99 -18.13
CA PRO A 377 23.57 16.62 -19.12
C PRO A 377 22.95 15.61 -20.11
N ILE A 378 23.60 14.46 -20.33
CA ILE A 378 23.05 13.40 -21.17
C ILE A 378 21.85 12.75 -20.48
N VAL A 379 21.99 12.39 -19.19
CA VAL A 379 20.91 11.80 -18.40
C VAL A 379 19.73 12.76 -18.27
N ASP A 380 20.00 14.04 -17.98
CA ASP A 380 18.97 15.06 -17.84
C ASP A 380 18.21 15.29 -19.16
N LYS A 381 18.93 15.38 -20.27
CA LYS A 381 18.33 15.48 -21.60
C LYS A 381 17.44 14.26 -21.93
N LEU A 382 17.89 13.04 -21.65
CA LEU A 382 17.10 11.84 -21.90
C LEU A 382 15.83 11.78 -21.04
N LYS A 383 15.89 12.28 -19.79
CA LYS A 383 14.71 12.44 -18.93
C LYS A 383 13.71 13.43 -19.52
N GLU A 384 14.19 14.61 -19.94
CA GLU A 384 13.35 15.65 -20.54
C GLU A 384 12.67 15.16 -21.84
N GLU A 385 13.43 14.52 -22.73
CA GLU A 385 12.88 13.93 -23.95
C GLU A 385 11.84 12.84 -23.66
N ALA A 386 12.03 12.05 -22.60
CA ALA A 386 11.05 11.04 -22.20
C ALA A 386 9.75 11.67 -21.70
N ILE A 387 9.84 12.77 -20.94
CA ILE A 387 8.69 13.56 -20.50
C ILE A 387 7.97 14.16 -21.71
N GLU A 388 8.70 14.77 -22.65
CA GLU A 388 8.11 15.38 -23.84
C GLU A 388 7.38 14.34 -24.70
N ARG A 389 8.01 13.18 -24.94
CA ARG A 389 7.37 12.06 -25.67
C ARG A 389 6.09 11.59 -24.98
N GLY A 390 6.11 11.53 -23.65
CA GLY A 390 4.97 11.10 -22.86
C GLY A 390 3.85 12.14 -22.77
N ASN A 391 4.04 13.39 -23.15
CA ASN A 391 2.94 14.36 -23.21
C ASN A 391 1.89 14.00 -24.29
N ASP A 392 2.22 13.12 -25.25
CA ASP A 392 1.25 12.56 -26.19
C ASP A 392 0.68 11.23 -25.65
N PRO A 393 -0.63 11.15 -25.33
CA PRO A 393 -1.25 9.93 -24.81
C PRO A 393 -1.24 8.76 -25.81
N ARG A 394 -1.04 9.02 -27.12
CA ARG A 394 -0.88 7.97 -28.14
C ARG A 394 0.47 7.27 -28.01
N ASN A 395 1.53 8.00 -27.67
CA ASN A 395 2.84 7.42 -27.41
C ASN A 395 2.79 6.56 -26.15
N ARG A 396 2.03 6.99 -25.13
CA ARG A 396 1.78 6.15 -23.95
C ARG A 396 1.12 4.84 -24.36
N ALA A 397 -0.03 4.89 -25.02
CA ALA A 397 -0.74 3.70 -25.48
C ALA A 397 0.18 2.76 -26.30
N LYS A 398 0.98 3.32 -27.20
CA LYS A 398 1.97 2.58 -27.99
C LYS A 398 2.99 1.85 -27.12
N GLU A 399 3.51 2.48 -26.07
CA GLU A 399 4.47 1.88 -25.13
C GLU A 399 3.89 0.65 -24.41
N LEU A 400 2.59 0.66 -24.10
CA LEU A 400 1.89 -0.50 -23.52
C LEU A 400 1.48 -1.55 -24.56
N GLY A 401 1.70 -1.29 -25.85
CA GLY A 401 1.19 -2.16 -26.93
C GLY A 401 -0.34 -2.19 -27.03
N ARG A 402 -1.03 -1.13 -26.58
CA ARG A 402 -2.50 -1.01 -26.64
C ARG A 402 -2.92 0.01 -27.69
N GLU A 403 -4.12 -0.16 -28.23
CA GLU A 403 -4.75 0.90 -29.04
C GLU A 403 -5.14 2.08 -28.16
N TRP A 404 -4.89 3.30 -28.63
CA TRP A 404 -5.33 4.51 -27.94
C TRP A 404 -6.82 4.75 -28.20
N ARG A 405 -7.56 5.04 -27.14
CA ARG A 405 -8.96 5.47 -27.19
C ARG A 405 -9.12 6.83 -26.54
N GLU A 406 -10.10 7.59 -27.04
CA GLU A 406 -10.49 8.85 -26.41
C GLU A 406 -10.98 8.57 -24.98
N GLY A 407 -10.38 9.23 -23.99
CA GLY A 407 -10.66 9.01 -22.56
C GLY A 407 -9.62 8.19 -21.80
N ASP A 408 -8.63 7.59 -22.47
CA ASP A 408 -7.54 6.83 -21.80
C ASP A 408 -6.59 7.69 -20.94
N GLY A 409 -6.86 9.00 -20.84
CA GLY A 409 -6.14 9.95 -20.02
C GLY A 409 -5.20 10.87 -20.79
N PHE A 410 -4.61 11.79 -20.03
CA PHE A 410 -3.56 12.75 -20.41
C PHE A 410 -2.19 12.19 -20.04
#